data_AF-A0A959P3J3-F1
#
_entry.id   AF-A0A959P3J3-F1
#
_cell.length_a   1.000
_cell.length_b   1.000
_cell.length_c   1.000
_cell.angle_alpha   90.00
_cell.angle_beta   90.00
_cell.angle_gamma   90.00
#
_symmetry.space_group_name_H-M   'P 1'
#
loop_
_entity.id
_entity.type
_entity.pdbx_description
1 polymer ?
#
loop_
_entity_poly.entity_id
_entity_poly.type
_entity_poly.pdbx_seq_one_letter_code
_entity_poly.pdbx_strand_id
1 'polypeptide(L)'
;MKLFLLFTLFVIIDINAQSNDMLMVWPHHLHYNSDFERSQIVHIENNTMNTIIIDSITYNPNIYLLRLSSKDGFPIVLESNAKLTLEVIQYNYFNLQPSDTTSNIYIHNTSSEPTINLETHHHQMIYEVNKGL
;
A
#
# COMPACT_ATOMS: atom_id res chain seq x y z
N MET A 1 -43.02 20.74 6.68
CA MET A 1 -42.28 20.45 5.43
C MET A 1 -40.79 20.80 5.44
N LYS A 2 -40.26 21.60 6.40
CA LYS A 2 -38.82 21.94 6.41
C LYS A 2 -37.91 20.88 7.06
N LEU A 3 -38.45 20.05 7.95
CA LEU A 3 -37.66 19.06 8.71
C LEU A 3 -37.29 17.81 7.88
N PHE A 4 -38.14 17.42 6.91
CA PHE A 4 -37.90 16.24 6.07
C PHE A 4 -36.73 16.45 5.10
N LEU A 5 -36.50 17.70 4.66
CA LEU A 5 -35.42 18.09 3.76
C LEU A 5 -34.03 17.96 4.41
N LEU A 6 -33.96 18.08 5.75
CA LEU A 6 -32.73 17.94 6.50
C LEU A 6 -32.26 16.47 6.55
N PHE A 7 -33.19 15.53 6.71
CA PHE A 7 -32.89 14.09 6.75
C PHE A 7 -32.41 13.55 5.39
N THR A 8 -32.94 14.05 4.28
CA THR A 8 -32.44 13.69 2.94
C THR A 8 -31.05 14.23 2.65
N LEU A 9 -30.64 15.34 3.31
CA LEU A 9 -29.30 15.91 3.12
C LEU A 9 -28.23 15.05 3.79
N PHE A 10 -28.49 14.49 4.99
CA PHE A 10 -27.53 13.64 5.68
C PHE A 10 -27.27 12.32 4.96
N VAL A 11 -28.30 11.70 4.36
CA VAL A 11 -28.15 10.43 3.63
C VAL A 11 -27.29 10.57 2.37
N ILE A 12 -27.26 11.75 1.71
CA ILE A 12 -26.44 11.96 0.50
C ILE A 12 -24.95 12.17 0.85
N ILE A 13 -24.65 12.66 2.05
CA ILE A 13 -23.27 12.93 2.48
C ILE A 13 -22.54 11.61 2.79
N ASP A 14 -23.23 10.64 3.40
CA ASP A 14 -22.62 9.34 3.76
C ASP A 14 -22.29 8.47 2.53
N ILE A 15 -23.00 8.62 1.40
CA ILE A 15 -22.75 7.79 0.20
C ILE A 15 -21.45 8.23 -0.52
N ASN A 16 -21.01 9.48 -0.36
CA ASN A 16 -19.80 10.00 -1.01
C ASN A 16 -18.53 9.84 -0.18
N ALA A 17 -18.62 9.40 1.09
CA ALA A 17 -17.44 9.14 1.92
C ALA A 17 -16.76 7.81 1.59
N GLN A 18 -17.43 6.93 0.84
CA GLN A 18 -16.96 5.56 0.57
C GLN A 18 -16.19 5.40 -0.75
N SER A 19 -15.91 6.48 -1.50
CA SER A 19 -15.36 6.39 -2.87
C SER A 19 -13.95 6.98 -3.07
N ASN A 20 -13.17 7.20 -2.02
CA ASN A 20 -11.81 7.76 -2.18
C ASN A 20 -10.74 6.73 -2.56
N ASP A 21 -11.07 5.43 -2.62
CA ASP A 21 -10.17 4.38 -3.08
C ASP A 21 -10.17 4.30 -4.61
N MET A 22 -9.64 5.34 -5.26
CA MET A 22 -9.47 5.40 -6.72
C MET A 22 -8.57 4.28 -7.23
N LEU A 23 -7.66 3.81 -6.38
CA LEU A 23 -6.76 2.70 -6.66
C LEU A 23 -7.11 1.56 -5.70
N MET A 24 -7.38 0.40 -6.27
CA MET A 24 -7.55 -0.84 -5.52
C MET A 24 -6.18 -1.51 -5.38
N VAL A 25 -5.79 -1.89 -4.16
CA VAL A 25 -4.52 -2.57 -3.91
C VAL A 25 -4.71 -3.87 -3.15
N TRP A 26 -3.97 -4.90 -3.53
CA TRP A 26 -3.96 -6.16 -2.78
C TRP A 26 -2.62 -6.89 -2.91
N PRO A 27 -2.13 -7.51 -1.82
CA PRO A 27 -2.65 -7.38 -0.45
C PRO A 27 -2.31 -6.01 0.18
N HIS A 28 -3.10 -5.57 1.17
CA HIS A 28 -2.82 -4.35 1.95
C HIS A 28 -1.78 -4.55 3.07
N HIS A 29 -1.61 -5.81 3.51
CA HIS A 29 -0.65 -6.19 4.54
C HIS A 29 0.36 -7.17 3.94
N LEU A 30 1.66 -6.87 4.09
CA LEU A 30 2.76 -7.72 3.63
C LEU A 30 3.39 -8.40 4.82
N HIS A 31 3.26 -9.72 4.89
CA HIS A 31 3.78 -10.51 6.00
C HIS A 31 5.04 -11.27 5.55
N TYR A 32 6.15 -10.98 6.21
CA TYR A 32 7.43 -11.66 5.99
C TYR A 32 7.65 -12.63 7.15
N ASN A 33 7.16 -13.87 6.98
CA ASN A 33 7.11 -14.87 8.05
C ASN A 33 8.42 -15.64 8.22
N SER A 34 9.31 -15.60 7.22
CA SER A 34 10.59 -16.29 7.28
C SER A 34 11.66 -15.57 6.47
N ASP A 35 12.91 -15.88 6.81
CA ASP A 35 14.08 -15.42 6.06
C ASP A 35 14.13 -15.98 4.62
N PHE A 36 13.24 -16.89 4.21
CA PHE A 36 13.18 -17.38 2.82
C PHE A 36 12.09 -16.68 2.01
N GLU A 37 11.06 -16.15 2.67
CA GLU A 37 9.94 -15.46 2.05
C GLU A 37 10.17 -13.95 2.04
N ARG A 38 11.14 -13.49 1.25
CA ARG A 38 11.59 -12.08 1.22
C ARG A 38 10.92 -11.23 0.16
N SER A 39 10.10 -11.82 -0.69
CA SER A 39 9.46 -11.10 -1.80
C SER A 39 7.96 -11.29 -1.70
N GLN A 40 7.24 -10.18 -1.79
CA GLN A 40 5.78 -10.14 -1.81
C GLN A 40 5.32 -9.40 -3.06
N ILE A 41 4.29 -9.92 -3.71
CA ILE A 41 3.73 -9.32 -4.92
C ILE A 41 2.49 -8.51 -4.53
N VAL A 42 2.51 -7.23 -4.87
CA VAL A 42 1.41 -6.30 -4.70
C VAL A 42 0.83 -5.96 -6.06
N HIS A 43 -0.49 -6.06 -6.16
CA HIS A 43 -1.24 -5.67 -7.34
C HIS A 43 -1.95 -4.37 -7.08
N ILE A 44 -1.84 -3.44 -8.03
CA ILE A 44 -2.46 -2.12 -8.00
C ILE A 44 -3.34 -2.03 -9.24
N GLU A 45 -4.61 -1.69 -9.07
CA GLU A 45 -5.57 -1.53 -10.16
C GLU A 45 -6.28 -0.19 -10.05
N ASN A 46 -6.41 0.49 -11.19
CA ASN A 46 -7.28 1.64 -11.30
C ASN A 46 -8.73 1.15 -11.48
N ASN A 47 -9.52 1.18 -10.40
CA ASN A 47 -10.93 0.73 -10.44
C ASN A 47 -11.88 1.82 -10.98
N THR A 48 -11.35 2.97 -11.38
CA THR A 48 -12.15 4.11 -11.83
C THR A 48 -12.29 4.14 -13.35
N MET A 49 -13.21 4.97 -13.83
CA MET A 49 -13.35 5.29 -15.25
C MET A 49 -12.35 6.34 -15.74
N ASN A 50 -11.58 6.96 -14.83
CA ASN A 50 -10.64 8.02 -15.14
C ASN A 50 -9.22 7.46 -15.24
N THR A 51 -8.33 8.17 -15.92
CA THR A 51 -6.89 7.85 -15.86
C THR A 51 -6.32 8.34 -14.53
N ILE A 52 -5.49 7.51 -13.89
CA ILE A 52 -4.79 7.86 -12.65
C ILE A 52 -3.29 7.94 -12.95
N ILE A 53 -2.63 8.92 -12.35
CA ILE A 53 -1.17 9.09 -12.44
C ILE A 53 -0.60 8.80 -11.05
N ILE A 54 0.24 7.77 -10.95
CA ILE A 54 1.06 7.51 -9.76
C ILE A 54 2.37 8.26 -9.93
N ASP A 55 2.65 9.21 -9.06
CA ASP A 55 3.83 10.08 -9.15
C ASP A 55 5.03 9.53 -8.40
N SER A 56 4.79 8.88 -7.27
CA SER A 56 5.86 8.34 -6.45
C SER A 56 5.40 7.23 -5.52
N ILE A 57 6.36 6.42 -5.07
CA ILE A 57 6.19 5.47 -3.97
C ILE A 57 7.26 5.75 -2.92
N THR A 58 6.82 5.99 -1.68
CA THR A 58 7.69 6.26 -0.53
C THR A 58 7.76 5.03 0.36
N TYR A 59 8.97 4.61 0.73
CA TYR A 59 9.24 3.44 1.57
C TYR A 59 10.58 3.60 2.29
N ASN A 60 10.90 2.72 3.23
CA ASN A 60 12.23 2.69 3.85
C ASN A 60 13.23 1.95 2.94
N PRO A 61 14.15 2.66 2.25
CA PRO A 61 15.06 2.03 1.30
C PRO A 61 16.16 1.23 1.99
N ASN A 62 16.34 1.36 3.32
CA ASN A 62 17.28 0.55 4.07
C ASN A 62 16.74 -0.86 4.36
N ILE A 63 15.45 -1.09 4.14
CA ILE A 63 14.77 -2.37 4.43
C ILE A 63 14.26 -3.02 3.14
N TYR A 64 13.61 -2.24 2.27
CA TYR A 64 12.95 -2.75 1.07
C TYR A 64 13.64 -2.31 -0.21
N LEU A 65 13.48 -3.14 -1.23
CA LEU A 65 13.71 -2.81 -2.63
C LEU A 65 12.38 -3.03 -3.36
N LEU A 66 11.97 -2.03 -4.13
CA LEU A 66 10.77 -2.09 -4.95
C LEU A 66 11.13 -2.37 -6.40
N ARG A 67 10.45 -3.33 -7.03
CA ARG A 67 10.57 -3.61 -8.46
C ARG A 67 9.21 -3.60 -9.13
N LEU A 68 9.07 -2.71 -10.10
CA LEU A 68 7.89 -2.65 -10.95
C LEU A 68 7.98 -3.72 -12.03
N SER A 69 6.85 -4.33 -12.38
CA SER A 69 6.77 -5.30 -13.49
C SER A 69 6.88 -4.64 -14.87
N SER A 70 6.57 -3.34 -14.96
CA SER A 70 6.72 -2.53 -16.18
C SER A 70 8.14 -1.98 -16.30
N LYS A 71 8.57 -1.67 -17.53
CA LYS A 71 9.83 -0.95 -17.78
C LYS A 71 9.71 0.56 -17.52
N ASP A 72 8.50 1.02 -17.26
CA ASP A 72 8.19 2.43 -17.10
C ASP A 72 8.52 2.88 -15.68
N GLY A 73 9.33 3.94 -15.57
CA GLY A 73 9.57 4.64 -14.32
C GLY A 73 8.44 5.61 -13.99
N PHE A 74 8.54 6.28 -12.83
CA PHE A 74 7.59 7.32 -12.47
C PHE A 74 7.70 8.56 -13.40
N PRO A 75 6.58 9.24 -13.69
CA PRO A 75 5.21 8.91 -13.26
C PRO A 75 4.62 7.72 -14.05
N ILE A 76 3.83 6.89 -13.38
CA ILE A 76 3.14 5.76 -14.00
C ILE A 76 1.71 6.17 -14.31
N VAL A 77 1.33 6.10 -15.59
CA VAL A 77 -0.03 6.37 -16.05
C VAL A 77 -0.82 5.07 -16.07
N LEU A 78 -1.85 4.97 -15.24
CA LEU A 78 -2.77 3.84 -15.18
C LEU A 78 -4.10 4.24 -15.83
N GLU A 79 -4.34 3.72 -17.03
CA GLU A 79 -5.66 3.84 -17.68
C GLU A 79 -6.75 3.15 -16.86
N SER A 80 -8.01 3.40 -17.21
CA SER A 80 -9.16 2.78 -16.54
C SER A 80 -9.06 1.24 -16.59
N ASN A 81 -9.21 0.58 -15.44
CA ASN A 81 -9.08 -0.87 -15.24
C ASN A 81 -7.69 -1.45 -15.57
N ALA A 82 -6.68 -0.60 -15.77
CA ALA A 82 -5.30 -1.05 -15.93
C ALA A 82 -4.74 -1.55 -14.60
N LYS A 83 -3.82 -2.52 -14.70
CA LYS A 83 -3.17 -3.15 -13.54
C LYS A 83 -1.66 -2.97 -13.62
N LEU A 84 -1.07 -2.74 -12.45
CA LEU A 84 0.36 -2.68 -12.22
C LEU A 84 0.72 -3.72 -11.16
N THR A 85 1.86 -4.38 -11.34
CA THR A 85 2.40 -5.28 -10.32
C THR A 85 3.69 -4.69 -9.75
N LEU A 86 3.77 -4.67 -8.42
CA LEU A 86 4.88 -4.18 -7.63
C LEU A 86 5.40 -5.32 -6.78
N GLU A 87 6.65 -5.72 -7.01
CA GLU A 87 7.37 -6.66 -6.16
C GLU A 87 8.04 -5.87 -5.02
N VAL A 88 7.72 -6.24 -3.77
CA VAL A 88 8.28 -5.65 -2.55
C VAL A 88 9.24 -6.66 -1.92
N ILE A 89 10.54 -6.38 -2.04
CA ILE A 89 11.60 -7.27 -1.60
C ILE A 89 12.21 -6.76 -0.30
N GLN A 90 12.11 -7.53 0.78
CA GLN A 90 12.84 -7.27 2.02
C GLN A 90 14.28 -7.79 1.92
N TYR A 91 15.23 -6.91 1.62
CA TYR A 91 16.61 -7.33 1.34
C TYR A 91 17.54 -7.24 2.57
N ASN A 92 17.22 -6.41 3.56
CA ASN A 92 18.06 -6.17 4.75
C ASN A 92 17.50 -6.81 6.03
N TYR A 93 16.90 -8.00 5.90
CA TYR A 93 16.20 -8.69 6.99
C TYR A 93 17.10 -9.04 8.21
N PHE A 94 18.40 -9.21 8.00
CA PHE A 94 19.37 -9.56 9.05
C PHE A 94 19.75 -8.39 9.96
N ASN A 95 19.45 -7.15 9.57
CA ASN A 95 19.76 -5.94 10.34
C ASN A 95 18.53 -5.27 10.96
N LEU A 96 17.35 -5.89 10.85
CA LEU A 96 16.11 -5.33 11.39
C LEU A 96 16.24 -5.17 12.90
N GLN A 97 16.01 -3.96 13.39
CA GLN A 97 15.85 -3.71 14.81
C GLN A 97 14.43 -4.09 15.25
N PRO A 98 14.20 -4.37 16.55
CA PRO A 98 12.84 -4.60 17.05
C PRO A 98 11.86 -3.44 16.76
N SER A 99 12.36 -2.22 16.62
CA SER A 99 11.59 -1.05 16.18
C SER A 99 11.11 -1.13 14.75
N ASP A 100 11.75 -1.95 13.91
CA ASP A 100 11.45 -2.11 12.49
C ASP A 100 10.44 -3.25 12.24
N THR A 101 9.73 -3.67 13.29
CA THR A 101 8.73 -4.76 13.23
C THR A 101 7.53 -4.40 12.37
N THR A 102 7.23 -3.10 12.23
CA THR A 102 6.24 -2.57 11.30
C THR A 102 6.78 -1.38 10.52
N SER A 103 6.45 -1.32 9.23
CA SER A 103 6.77 -0.19 8.35
C SER A 103 5.61 0.02 7.37
N ASN A 104 5.58 1.20 6.77
CA ASN A 104 4.58 1.58 5.78
C ASN A 104 5.24 1.84 4.42
N ILE A 105 4.51 1.48 3.36
CA ILE A 105 4.81 1.87 1.97
C ILE A 105 3.64 2.72 1.49
N TYR A 106 3.94 3.93 1.02
CA TYR A 106 2.94 4.90 0.58
C TYR A 106 2.97 5.06 -0.93
N ILE A 107 1.82 4.93 -1.57
CA ILE A 107 1.65 5.17 -3.01
C ILE A 107 0.93 6.50 -3.21
N HIS A 108 1.58 7.42 -3.92
CA HIS A 108 1.08 8.77 -4.15
C HIS A 108 0.58 8.92 -5.59
N ASN A 109 -0.62 9.46 -5.76
CA ASN A 109 -1.09 10.00 -7.03
C ASN A 109 -0.97 11.54 -7.02
N THR A 110 -1.37 12.22 -8.09
CA THR A 110 -1.28 13.70 -8.22
C THR A 110 -2.04 14.52 -7.16
N SER A 111 -2.66 13.88 -6.17
CA SER A 111 -3.13 14.53 -4.94
C SER A 111 -2.00 14.56 -3.90
N SER A 112 -1.90 15.64 -3.12
CA SER A 112 -0.85 15.80 -2.10
C SER A 112 -0.92 14.80 -0.93
N GLU A 113 -1.95 13.95 -0.89
CA GLU A 113 -2.18 12.94 0.15
C GLU A 113 -1.86 11.53 -0.40
N PRO A 114 -1.23 10.64 0.39
CA PRO A 114 -1.03 9.27 -0.01
C PRO A 114 -2.37 8.59 -0.27
N THR A 115 -2.51 7.97 -1.44
CA THR A 115 -3.77 7.33 -1.85
C THR A 115 -3.91 5.97 -1.18
N ILE A 116 -2.80 5.25 -0.98
CA ILE A 116 -2.78 3.94 -0.32
C ILE A 116 -1.62 3.85 0.66
N ASN A 117 -1.89 3.23 1.80
CA ASN A 117 -0.90 2.73 2.75
C ASN A 117 -0.83 1.19 2.67
N LEU A 118 0.37 0.64 2.54
CA LEU A 118 0.64 -0.79 2.70
C LEU A 118 1.42 -1.00 3.99
N GLU A 119 0.86 -1.80 4.88
CA GLU A 119 1.49 -2.13 6.15
C GLU A 119 2.34 -3.38 6.00
N THR A 120 3.57 -3.36 6.51
CA THR A 120 4.48 -4.50 6.47
C THR A 120 4.72 -5.02 7.87
N HIS A 121 4.70 -6.35 8.03
CA HIS A 121 4.97 -7.03 9.30
C HIS A 121 6.13 -8.01 9.15
N HIS A 122 7.03 -7.99 10.15
CA HIS A 122 8.25 -8.80 10.13
C HIS A 122 8.30 -9.77 11.30
N HIS A 123 8.47 -11.05 10.99
CA HIS A 123 8.75 -12.05 12.00
C HIS A 123 10.27 -12.20 12.20
N GLN A 124 10.76 -11.97 13.42
CA GLN A 124 12.19 -12.08 13.75
C GLN A 124 12.50 -13.41 14.43
N MET A 125 13.01 -14.39 13.68
CA MET A 125 13.36 -15.70 14.28
C MET A 125 14.57 -15.64 15.22
N ILE A 126 15.47 -14.66 15.08
CA ILE A 126 16.73 -14.60 15.84
C ILE A 126 16.50 -14.19 17.31
N TYR A 127 15.42 -13.47 17.63
CA TYR A 127 15.17 -13.01 19.01
C TYR A 127 14.46 -14.05 19.89
N GLU A 128 13.76 -15.03 19.31
CA GLU A 128 13.05 -16.05 20.09
C GLU A 128 14.00 -17.12 20.65
N VAL A 129 15.09 -17.43 19.94
CA VAL A 129 16.08 -18.44 20.40
C VAL A 129 16.82 -17.99 21.67
N ASN A 130 17.00 -16.68 21.88
CA ASN A 130 17.71 -16.15 23.06
C ASN A 130 16.80 -15.88 24.27
N LYS A 131 15.48 -16.09 24.17
CA LYS A 131 14.55 -16.01 25.31
C LYS A 131 14.15 -17.39 25.87
N GLY A 132 14.71 -18.47 25.31
CA GLY A 132 14.40 -19.86 25.64
C GLY A 132 15.59 -20.69 26.14
N LEU A 133 16.58 -20.09 26.80
CA LEU A 133 17.65 -20.78 27.54
C LEU A 133 17.87 -20.13 28.90
#